data_AF-A0A402AIC3-F1
#
_entry.id   AF-A0A402AIC3-F1
#
_cell.length_a   1.000
_cell.length_b   1.000
_cell.length_c   1.000
_cell.angle_alpha   90.00
_cell.angle_beta   90.00
_cell.angle_gamma   90.00
#
_symmetry.space_group_name_H-M   'P 1'
#
loop_
_entity.id
_entity.type
_entity.pdbx_description
1 polymer ?
#
loop_
_entity_poly.entity_id
_entity_poly.type
_entity_poly.pdbx_seq_one_letter_code
_entity_poly.pdbx_strand_id
1 'polypeptide(L)'
;MDEELLDALYHIDQNRHLFTERELAALRYAEIVTTSARDVDEELWDELQSHFDDGEIVELTTVIGMFNFFNRFADALKLDEA
;
A
#
# COMPACT_ATOMS: atom_id res chain seq x y z
N MET A 1 -1.78 -5.88 -15.02
CA MET A 1 -0.75 -6.64 -14.29
C MET A 1 -0.69 -8.01 -14.92
N ASP A 2 0.51 -8.55 -15.10
CA ASP A 2 0.66 -9.98 -15.37
C ASP A 2 0.29 -10.78 -14.11
N GLU A 3 -0.04 -12.05 -14.30
CA GLU A 3 -0.47 -12.96 -13.22
C GLU A 3 0.68 -13.25 -12.25
N GLU A 4 1.92 -13.20 -12.75
CA GLU A 4 3.15 -13.41 -11.99
C GLU A 4 3.40 -12.29 -10.96
N LEU A 5 3.22 -11.03 -11.35
CA LEU A 5 3.33 -9.90 -10.42
C LEU A 5 2.20 -9.89 -9.39
N LEU A 6 1.01 -10.37 -9.76
CA LEU A 6 -0.10 -10.50 -8.81
C LEU A 6 0.22 -11.54 -7.73
N ASP A 7 0.73 -12.71 -8.13
CA ASP A 7 1.14 -13.74 -7.18
C ASP A 7 2.32 -13.26 -6.31
N ALA A 8 3.25 -12.52 -6.89
CA ALA A 8 4.34 -11.89 -6.15
C ALA A 8 3.85 -10.92 -5.08
N LEU A 9 2.81 -10.13 -5.37
CA LEU A 9 2.19 -9.22 -4.40
C LEU A 9 1.44 -9.96 -3.28
N TYR A 10 0.81 -11.11 -3.58
CA TYR A 10 0.17 -11.92 -2.54
C TYR A 10 1.18 -12.63 -1.63
N HIS A 11 2.40 -12.87 -2.13
CA HIS A 11 3.47 -13.56 -1.40
C HIS A 11 4.74 -12.70 -1.32
N ILE A 12 4.59 -11.42 -0.95
CA ILE A 12 5.68 -10.42 -0.97
C ILE A 12 6.93 -10.91 -0.22
N ASP A 13 6.80 -11.51 0.96
CA ASP A 13 7.95 -11.98 1.74
C ASP A 13 8.84 -12.97 0.98
N GLN A 14 8.25 -13.79 0.12
CA GLN A 14 8.96 -14.78 -0.70
C GLN A 14 9.51 -14.15 -2.00
N ASN A 15 8.94 -13.02 -2.41
CA ASN A 15 9.19 -12.37 -3.70
C ASN A 15 9.79 -10.97 -3.57
N ARG A 16 10.30 -10.55 -2.39
CA ARG A 16 10.85 -9.20 -2.18
C ARG A 16 11.90 -8.80 -3.21
N HIS A 17 12.66 -9.77 -3.71
CA HIS A 17 13.69 -9.59 -4.73
C HIS A 17 13.17 -9.11 -6.10
N LEU A 18 11.86 -9.20 -6.34
CA LEU A 18 11.20 -8.69 -7.55
C LEU A 18 10.84 -7.20 -7.46
N PHE A 19 10.97 -6.61 -6.28
CA PHE A 19 10.63 -5.21 -6.01
C PHE A 19 11.88 -4.41 -5.63
N THR A 20 11.87 -3.14 -5.98
CA THR A 20 12.85 -2.17 -5.50
C THR A 20 12.58 -1.82 -4.04
N GLU A 21 13.60 -1.32 -3.32
CA GLU A 21 13.41 -0.84 -1.94
C GLU A 21 12.35 0.26 -1.84
N ARG A 22 12.29 1.15 -2.85
CA ARG A 22 11.24 2.19 -2.96
C ARG A 22 9.84 1.58 -3.06
N GLU A 23 9.66 0.50 -3.83
CA GLU A 23 8.38 -0.19 -3.95
C GLU A 23 8.02 -0.94 -2.67
N LEU A 24 8.99 -1.60 -2.02
CA LEU A 24 8.78 -2.29 -0.76
C LEU A 24 8.36 -1.34 0.36
N ALA A 25 8.97 -0.15 0.44
CA ALA A 25 8.58 0.90 1.40
C ALA A 25 7.15 1.37 1.15
N ALA A 26 6.76 1.60 -0.11
CA ALA A 26 5.39 1.98 -0.47
C ALA A 26 4.37 0.87 -0.15
N LEU A 27 4.72 -0.41 -0.40
CA LEU A 27 3.86 -1.55 -0.08
C LEU A 27 3.66 -1.71 1.43
N ARG A 28 4.74 -1.61 2.22
CA ARG A 28 4.68 -1.63 3.69
C ARG A 28 3.82 -0.49 4.23
N TYR A 29 3.98 0.71 3.69
CA TYR A 29 3.16 1.86 4.04
C TYR A 29 1.69 1.66 3.69
N ALA A 30 1.39 1.14 2.50
CA ALA A 30 0.02 0.85 2.07
C ALA A 30 -0.68 -0.18 2.98
N GLU A 31 0.03 -1.22 3.40
CA GLU A 31 -0.48 -2.22 4.35
C GLU A 31 -0.85 -1.59 5.70
N ILE A 32 0.05 -0.80 6.28
CA ILE A 32 -0.16 -0.16 7.59
C ILE A 32 -1.28 0.88 7.51
N VAL A 33 -1.30 1.76 6.51
CA VAL A 33 -2.37 2.76 6.34
C VAL A 33 -3.74 2.11 6.15
N THR A 34 -3.80 0.93 5.54
CA THR A 34 -5.05 0.19 5.30
C THR A 34 -5.57 -0.51 6.55
N THR A 35 -4.67 -1.08 7.36
CA THR A 35 -5.05 -1.88 8.54
C THR A 35 -5.12 -1.05 9.81
N SER A 36 -4.17 -0.15 10.03
CA SER A 36 -4.07 0.73 11.20
C SER A 36 -3.19 1.95 10.91
N ALA A 37 -3.76 2.99 10.27
CA ALA A 37 -3.01 4.18 9.89
C ALA A 37 -2.34 4.95 11.04
N ARG A 38 -2.68 4.66 12.31
CA ARG A 38 -2.01 5.24 13.48
C ARG A 38 -0.67 4.58 13.80
N ASP A 39 -0.40 3.41 13.22
CA ASP A 39 0.80 2.62 13.47
C ASP A 39 1.92 2.92 12.46
N VAL A 40 1.78 3.99 11.67
CA VAL A 40 2.89 4.56 10.90
C VAL A 40 3.87 5.18 11.89
N ASP A 41 4.96 4.48 12.16
CA ASP A 41 6.01 4.90 13.09
C ASP A 41 7.08 5.77 12.42
N GLU A 42 7.97 6.35 13.24
CA GLU A 42 9.06 7.20 12.76
C GLU A 42 10.03 6.43 11.85
N GLU A 43 10.26 5.14 12.12
CA GLU A 43 11.16 4.30 11.29
C GLU A 43 10.62 4.14 9.86
N LEU A 44 9.33 3.83 9.70
CA LEU A 44 8.70 3.77 8.39
C LEU A 44 8.62 5.15 7.72
N TRP A 45 8.40 6.21 8.50
CA TRP A 45 8.37 7.55 7.95
C TRP A 45 9.73 7.97 7.40
N ASP A 46 10.81 7.71 8.13
CA ASP A 46 12.18 7.96 7.69
C ASP A 46 12.54 7.11 6.45
N GLU A 47 12.11 5.85 6.42
CA GLU A 47 12.26 4.96 5.25
C GLU A 47 11.58 5.56 4.01
N LEU A 48 10.33 6.05 4.15
CA LEU A 48 9.62 6.72 3.07
C LEU A 48 10.35 7.98 2.60
N GLN A 49 10.79 8.84 3.51
CA GLN A 49 11.51 10.06 3.15
C GLN A 49 12.88 9.79 2.49
N SER A 50 13.45 8.61 2.68
CA SER A 50 14.68 8.20 1.98
C SER A 50 14.43 7.87 0.49
N HIS A 51 13.18 7.58 0.13
CA HIS A 51 12.79 7.13 -1.20
C HIS A 51 11.87 8.09 -1.94
N PHE A 52 11.07 8.88 -1.23
CA PHE A 52 10.02 9.73 -1.76
C PHE A 52 10.16 11.16 -1.22
N ASP A 53 9.81 12.15 -2.04
CA ASP A 53 9.61 13.51 -1.53
C ASP A 53 8.24 13.68 -0.85
N ASP A 54 8.06 14.79 -0.12
CA ASP A 54 6.82 15.05 0.61
C ASP A 54 5.57 15.06 -0.30
N GLY A 55 5.71 15.52 -1.55
CA GLY A 55 4.63 15.53 -2.53
C GLY A 55 4.26 14.12 -2.99
N GLU A 56 5.27 13.30 -3.28
CA GLU A 56 5.09 11.89 -3.62
C GLU A 56 4.45 11.09 -2.47
N ILE A 57 4.82 11.37 -1.21
CA ILE A 57 4.17 10.75 -0.05
C ILE A 57 2.70 11.16 0.03
N VAL A 58 2.38 12.45 -0.18
CA VAL A 58 0.98 12.92 -0.20
C VAL A 58 0.18 12.21 -1.31
N GLU A 59 0.75 12.06 -2.51
CA GLU A 59 0.12 11.34 -3.61
C GLU A 59 -0.09 9.86 -3.27
N LEU A 60 0.92 9.20 -2.70
CA LEU A 60 0.86 7.81 -2.25
C LEU A 60 -0.27 7.61 -1.23
N THR A 61 -0.32 8.43 -0.18
CA THR A 61 -1.38 8.39 0.84
C THR A 61 -2.76 8.65 0.23
N THR A 62 -2.85 9.55 -0.75
CA THR A 62 -4.12 9.87 -1.43
C THR A 62 -4.66 8.66 -2.19
N VAL A 63 -3.80 7.98 -2.96
CA VAL A 63 -4.19 6.78 -3.71
C VAL A 63 -4.62 5.67 -2.76
N ILE A 64 -3.83 5.38 -1.72
CA ILE A 64 -4.18 4.38 -0.70
C ILE A 64 -5.53 4.70 -0.05
N GLY A 65 -5.73 5.95 0.37
CA GLY A 65 -6.96 6.41 1.00
C GLY A 65 -8.19 6.28 0.09
N MET A 66 -8.04 6.57 -1.20
CA MET A 66 -9.11 6.45 -2.19
C MET A 66 -9.56 4.99 -2.37
N PHE A 67 -8.63 4.05 -2.48
CA PHE A 67 -8.96 2.62 -2.56
C PHE A 67 -9.59 2.11 -1.25
N ASN A 68 -9.07 2.52 -0.10
CA ASN A 68 -9.67 2.17 1.19
C ASN A 68 -11.10 2.68 1.33
N PHE A 69 -11.38 3.88 0.83
CA PHE A 69 -12.74 4.42 0.77
C PHE A 69 -13.64 3.55 -0.12
N PHE A 70 -13.24 3.27 -1.36
CA PHE A 70 -14.07 2.51 -2.30
C PHE A 70 -14.32 1.08 -1.84
N ASN A 71 -13.31 0.39 -1.31
CA ASN A 71 -13.46 -0.97 -0.78
C ASN A 71 -14.49 -0.98 0.34
N ARG A 72 -14.36 -0.09 1.33
CA ARG A 72 -15.30 0.01 2.46
C ARG A 72 -16.71 0.43 2.01
N PHE A 73 -16.80 1.29 0.99
CA PHE A 73 -18.08 1.71 0.43
C PHE A 73 -18.78 0.56 -0.28
N ALA A 74 -18.06 -0.19 -1.13
CA ALA A 74 -18.57 -1.36 -1.83
C ALA A 74 -19.01 -2.46 -0.84
N ASP A 75 -18.17 -2.75 0.15
CA ASP A 75 -18.46 -3.72 1.22
C ASP A 75 -19.73 -3.34 2.00
N ALA A 76 -19.83 -2.07 2.43
CA ALA A 76 -20.98 -1.59 3.21
C ALA A 76 -22.30 -1.66 2.44
N LEU A 77 -22.24 -1.54 1.10
CA LEU A 77 -23.39 -1.60 0.21
C LEU A 77 -23.60 -2.99 -0.42
N LYS A 78 -22.71 -3.95 -0.14
CA LYS A 78 -22.73 -5.31 -0.69
C LYS A 78 -22.78 -5.36 -2.21
N LEU A 79 -22.02 -4.49 -2.87
CA LEU A 79 -22.04 -4.39 -4.34
C LEU A 79 -21.44 -5.63 -5.02
N ASP A 80 -20.66 -6.42 -4.27
CA ASP A 80 -19.91 -7.57 -4.78
C ASP A 80 -20.70 -8.89 -4.68
N GLU A 81 -21.91 -8.86 -4.09
CA GLU A 81 -22.80 -10.03 -3.89
C GLU A 81 -23.86 -10.21 -5.02
N ALA A 82 -23.69 -9.57 -6.19
CA ALA A 82 -24.64 -9.60 -7.31
C ALA A 82 -24.31 -10.62 -8.40
#